data_AF-A2DRA1-F1
#
_entry.id   AF-A2DRA1-F1
#
_cell.length_a   1.000
_cell.length_b   1.000
_cell.length_c   1.000
_cell.angle_alpha   90.00
_cell.angle_beta   90.00
_cell.angle_gamma   90.00
#
_symmetry.space_group_name_H-M   'P 1'
#
loop_
_entity.id
_entity.type
_entity.pdbx_description
1 polymer ?
#
loop_
_entity_poly.entity_id
_entity_poly.type
_entity_poly.pdbx_seq_one_letter_code
_entity_poly.pdbx_strand_id
1 'polypeptide(L)'
;MCRCTCRTMSMEQEKSVMTHGFIFFSIMQTITVVILCSISMAYLSSGNVSYFLPVDIVTLMIGIIFLSIIILIVGWSSALNNTACLWMLFHVFMYCLLLIEMLVSMLTSNVSSFVAAADKEWEKSEPSERFRIGLDLSCCGFWNSTDRNATVCQTGVKACSAVIRTIMTNLRNTASVALFVCFVFGMFIDFAGCGICFHPDTITFAEHEQEEALLVPAIVANASTYKNLN
;
A
#
# COMPACT_ATOMS: atom_id res chain seq x y z
N MET A 1 -2.18 -45.48 -6.94
CA MET A 1 -0.92 -44.70 -6.89
C MET A 1 -0.89 -43.77 -8.09
N CYS A 2 -1.21 -42.48 -7.92
CA CYS A 2 -0.97 -41.48 -8.96
C CYS A 2 0.52 -41.12 -8.91
N ARG A 3 1.30 -41.56 -9.90
CA ARG A 3 2.60 -40.94 -10.18
C ARG A 3 2.31 -39.54 -10.73
N CYS A 4 2.29 -38.54 -9.87
CA CYS A 4 2.42 -37.15 -10.32
C CYS A 4 3.83 -37.00 -10.88
N THR A 5 3.96 -37.12 -12.20
CA THR A 5 5.18 -36.76 -12.91
C THR A 5 5.29 -35.23 -12.85
N CYS A 6 5.82 -34.70 -11.75
CA CYS A 6 6.19 -33.29 -11.68
C CYS A 6 7.21 -33.04 -12.79
N ARG A 7 6.80 -32.28 -13.80
CA ARG A 7 7.65 -31.92 -14.92
C ARG A 7 8.73 -30.98 -14.37
N THR A 8 9.96 -31.45 -14.29
CA THR A 8 11.12 -30.65 -13.88
C THR A 8 11.26 -29.47 -14.84
N MET A 9 11.02 -28.24 -14.38
CA MET A 9 11.32 -27.04 -15.14
C MET A 9 12.83 -26.85 -15.19
N SER A 10 13.34 -26.36 -16.32
CA SER A 10 14.75 -25.96 -16.42
C SER A 10 15.01 -24.64 -15.69
N MET A 11 16.23 -24.42 -15.19
CA MET A 11 16.62 -23.22 -14.43
C MET A 11 16.27 -21.92 -15.19
N GLU A 12 16.56 -21.89 -16.49
CA GLU A 12 16.28 -20.75 -17.38
C GLU A 12 14.77 -20.45 -17.47
N GLN A 13 13.92 -21.48 -17.45
CA GLN A 13 12.48 -21.31 -17.47
C GLN A 13 11.96 -20.78 -16.14
N GLU A 14 12.50 -21.25 -15.01
CA GLU A 14 12.12 -20.77 -13.67
C GLU A 14 12.47 -19.28 -13.49
N LYS A 15 13.70 -18.90 -13.82
CA LYS A 15 14.16 -17.50 -13.80
C LYS A 15 13.30 -16.62 -14.71
N SER A 16 13.02 -17.07 -15.92
CA SER A 16 12.16 -16.34 -16.85
C SER A 16 10.75 -16.17 -16.29
N VAL A 17 10.13 -17.22 -15.74
CA VAL A 17 8.78 -17.16 -15.15
C VAL A 17 8.76 -16.21 -13.94
N MET A 18 9.77 -16.28 -13.06
CA MET A 18 9.85 -15.40 -11.88
C MET A 18 10.02 -13.93 -12.29
N THR A 19 10.90 -13.62 -13.24
CA THR A 19 11.11 -12.27 -13.77
C THR A 19 9.86 -11.72 -14.45
N HIS A 20 9.20 -12.50 -15.32
CA HIS A 20 7.97 -12.06 -15.98
C HIS A 20 6.82 -11.88 -14.97
N GLY A 21 6.73 -12.77 -13.98
CA GLY A 21 5.78 -12.65 -12.88
C GLY A 21 5.99 -11.36 -12.07
N PHE A 22 7.23 -11.09 -11.67
CA PHE A 22 7.60 -9.87 -10.95
C PHE A 22 7.22 -8.60 -11.73
N ILE A 23 7.56 -8.54 -13.02
CA ILE A 23 7.22 -7.39 -13.87
C ILE A 23 5.70 -7.25 -14.00
N PHE A 24 4.98 -8.34 -14.24
CA PHE A 24 3.52 -8.34 -14.34
C PHE A 24 2.85 -7.80 -13.07
N PHE A 25 3.23 -8.32 -11.90
CA PHE A 25 2.69 -7.86 -10.62
C PHE A 25 3.04 -6.40 -10.32
N SER A 26 4.26 -5.96 -10.66
CA SER A 26 4.69 -4.57 -10.48
C SER A 26 3.87 -3.60 -11.34
N ILE A 27 3.59 -3.97 -12.60
CA ILE A 27 2.71 -3.17 -13.49
C ILE A 27 1.30 -3.11 -12.92
N MET A 28 0.72 -4.25 -12.54
CA MET A 28 -0.63 -4.33 -11.98
C MET A 28 -0.77 -3.51 -10.70
N GLN A 29 0.22 -3.57 -9.80
CA GLN A 29 0.26 -2.75 -8.60
C GLN A 29 0.32 -1.26 -8.93
N THR A 30 1.20 -0.84 -9.85
CA THR A 30 1.33 0.56 -10.26
C THR A 30 0.05 1.11 -10.86
N ILE A 31 -0.59 0.37 -11.78
CA ILE A 31 -1.87 0.74 -12.38
C ILE A 31 -2.95 0.90 -11.30
N THR A 32 -3.03 -0.04 -10.36
CA THR A 32 -3.99 0.00 -9.27
C THR A 32 -3.80 1.24 -8.39
N VAL A 33 -2.55 1.55 -8.00
CA VAL A 33 -2.24 2.75 -7.21
C VAL A 33 -2.61 4.02 -7.96
N VAL A 34 -2.29 4.13 -9.25
CA VAL A 34 -2.63 5.30 -10.08
C VAL A 34 -4.14 5.50 -10.18
N ILE A 35 -4.91 4.42 -10.42
CA ILE A 35 -6.38 4.48 -10.49
C ILE A 35 -6.96 4.92 -9.14
N LEU A 36 -6.53 4.31 -8.04
CA LEU A 36 -7.02 4.65 -6.70
C LEU A 36 -6.69 6.09 -6.31
N CYS A 37 -5.48 6.56 -6.59
CA CYS A 37 -5.08 7.95 -6.34
C CYS A 37 -5.91 8.92 -7.22
N SER A 38 -6.14 8.57 -8.49
CA SER A 38 -6.94 9.39 -9.41
C SER A 38 -8.40 9.52 -8.98
N ILE A 39 -9.03 8.40 -8.59
CA ILE A 39 -10.40 8.40 -8.04
C ILE A 39 -10.46 9.22 -6.76
N SER A 40 -9.47 9.06 -5.87
CA SER A 40 -9.40 9.81 -4.61
C SER A 40 -9.26 11.31 -4.85
N MET A 41 -8.40 11.73 -5.79
CA MET A 41 -8.28 13.13 -6.19
C MET A 41 -9.59 13.68 -6.78
N ALA A 42 -10.26 12.91 -7.65
CA ALA A 42 -11.53 13.33 -8.24
C ALA A 42 -12.63 13.52 -7.17
N TYR A 43 -12.68 12.63 -6.17
CA TYR A 43 -13.63 12.72 -5.07
C TYR A 43 -13.33 13.89 -4.12
N LEU A 44 -12.06 14.13 -3.80
CA LEU A 44 -11.65 15.25 -2.95
C LEU A 44 -11.89 16.60 -3.66
N SER A 45 -11.63 16.67 -4.96
CA SER A 45 -11.85 17.86 -5.79
C SER A 45 -13.33 18.21 -5.90
N SER A 46 -14.21 17.22 -6.04
CA SER A 46 -15.66 17.46 -6.17
C SER A 46 -16.33 17.85 -4.84
N GLY A 47 -15.80 17.39 -3.70
CA GLY A 47 -16.42 17.63 -2.40
C GLY A 47 -16.04 18.93 -1.68
N ASN A 48 -15.21 19.81 -2.28
CA ASN A 48 -14.60 20.98 -1.63
C ASN A 48 -13.90 20.68 -0.28
N VAL A 49 -13.65 19.39 0.03
CA VAL A 49 -13.09 18.93 1.31
C VAL A 49 -11.64 19.37 1.48
N SER A 50 -10.96 19.61 0.36
CA SER A 50 -9.59 20.14 0.31
C SER A 50 -9.40 21.44 1.11
N TYR A 51 -10.47 22.23 1.29
CA TYR A 51 -10.44 23.46 2.09
C TYR A 51 -10.17 23.19 3.59
N PHE A 52 -10.62 22.05 4.11
CA PHE A 52 -10.51 21.73 5.54
C PHE A 52 -9.20 21.05 5.92
N LEU A 53 -8.33 20.78 4.95
CA LEU A 53 -7.13 19.99 5.14
C LEU A 53 -5.90 20.89 5.26
N PRO A 54 -5.15 20.82 6.39
CA PRO A 54 -3.96 21.65 6.60
C PRO A 54 -2.77 21.24 5.71
N VAL A 55 -2.83 20.05 5.11
CA VAL A 55 -1.82 19.52 4.18
C VAL A 55 -2.51 19.28 2.85
N ASP A 56 -1.87 19.72 1.75
CA ASP A 56 -2.37 19.49 0.40
C ASP A 56 -2.31 18.00 0.04
N ILE A 57 -3.39 17.29 0.36
CA ILE A 57 -3.55 15.86 0.07
C ILE A 57 -3.41 15.60 -1.43
N VAL A 58 -3.81 16.55 -2.30
CA VAL A 58 -3.67 16.37 -3.76
C VAL A 58 -2.20 16.30 -4.14
N THR A 59 -1.37 17.22 -3.63
CA THR A 59 0.09 17.17 -3.85
C THR A 59 0.70 15.88 -3.30
N LEU A 60 0.25 15.40 -2.14
CA LEU A 60 0.71 14.12 -1.58
C LEU A 60 0.35 12.93 -2.50
N MET A 61 -0.87 12.88 -3.04
CA MET A 61 -1.30 11.83 -3.97
C MET A 61 -0.51 11.86 -5.28
N ILE A 62 -0.21 13.05 -5.79
CA ILE A 62 0.67 13.22 -6.96
C ILE A 62 2.07 12.68 -6.67
N GLY A 63 2.62 12.96 -5.48
CA GLY A 63 3.91 12.41 -5.04
C GLY A 63 3.92 10.88 -5.01
N ILE A 64 2.86 10.24 -4.49
CA ILE A 64 2.70 8.78 -4.47
C ILE A 64 2.67 8.21 -5.89
N ILE A 65 1.98 8.85 -6.83
CA ILE A 65 1.94 8.43 -8.24
C ILE A 65 3.34 8.45 -8.84
N PHE A 66 4.08 9.55 -8.68
CA PHE A 66 5.45 9.65 -9.21
C PHE A 66 6.40 8.62 -8.58
N LEU A 67 6.33 8.43 -7.26
CA LEU A 67 7.14 7.44 -6.56
C LEU A 67 6.84 6.02 -7.07
N SER A 68 5.56 5.70 -7.30
CA SER A 68 5.13 4.39 -7.83
C SER A 68 5.66 4.15 -9.25
N ILE A 69 5.66 5.17 -10.10
CA ILE A 69 6.24 5.09 -11.46
C ILE A 69 7.75 4.88 -11.39
N ILE A 70 8.45 5.58 -10.49
CA ILE A 70 9.90 5.39 -10.29
C ILE A 70 10.20 3.95 -9.87
N ILE A 71 9.45 3.41 -8.90
CA ILE A 71 9.58 2.01 -8.45
C ILE A 71 9.37 1.03 -9.61
N LEU A 72 8.37 1.27 -10.47
CA LEU A 72 8.14 0.43 -11.65
C LEU A 72 9.34 0.47 -12.61
N ILE A 73 9.86 1.65 -12.94
CA ILE A 73 10.99 1.82 -13.87
C ILE A 73 12.25 1.17 -13.31
N VAL A 74 12.56 1.42 -12.03
CA VAL A 74 13.76 0.86 -11.37
C VAL A 74 13.61 -0.65 -11.20
N GLY A 75 12.45 -1.14 -10.77
CA GLY A 75 12.18 -2.57 -10.61
C GLY A 75 12.26 -3.32 -11.94
N TRP A 76 11.63 -2.80 -12.99
CA TRP A 76 11.73 -3.36 -14.34
C TRP A 76 13.19 -3.39 -14.80
N SER A 77 13.91 -2.28 -14.68
CA SER A 77 15.31 -2.17 -15.11
C SER A 77 16.23 -3.12 -14.32
N SER A 78 15.96 -3.33 -13.03
CA SER A 78 16.67 -4.28 -12.17
C SER A 78 16.46 -5.71 -12.65
N ALA A 79 15.21 -6.05 -12.98
CA ALA A 79 14.83 -7.38 -13.44
C ALA A 79 15.44 -7.75 -14.81
N LEU A 80 15.63 -6.77 -15.70
CA LEU A 80 16.26 -6.99 -17.01
C LEU A 80 17.79 -7.03 -16.96
N ASN A 81 18.41 -6.08 -16.26
CA ASN A 81 19.87 -5.90 -16.29
C ASN A 81 20.60 -6.68 -15.20
N ASN A 82 19.86 -7.20 -14.20
CA ASN A 82 20.39 -7.97 -13.09
C ASN A 82 21.56 -7.29 -12.35
N THR A 83 21.47 -5.97 -12.16
CA THR A 83 22.52 -5.20 -11.47
C THR A 83 22.15 -5.00 -10.00
N ALA A 84 23.03 -5.41 -9.09
CA ALA A 84 22.78 -5.32 -7.64
C ALA A 84 22.51 -3.88 -7.15
N CYS A 85 23.13 -2.88 -7.79
CA CYS A 85 22.92 -1.47 -7.47
C CYS A 85 21.46 -1.02 -7.74
N LEU A 86 20.86 -1.44 -8.86
CA LEU A 86 19.48 -1.09 -9.17
C LEU A 86 18.49 -1.80 -8.22
N TRP A 87 18.76 -3.06 -7.86
CA TRP A 87 17.98 -3.78 -6.85
C TRP A 87 18.03 -3.08 -5.48
N MET A 88 19.21 -2.62 -5.05
CA MET A 88 19.34 -1.85 -3.81
C MET A 88 18.50 -0.56 -3.86
N LEU A 89 18.54 0.18 -4.97
CA LEU A 89 17.71 1.38 -5.14
C LEU A 89 16.22 1.04 -5.11
N PHE A 90 15.80 -0.05 -5.76
CA PHE A 90 14.43 -0.54 -5.73
C PHE A 90 13.96 -0.80 -4.29
N HIS A 91 14.72 -1.54 -3.50
CA HIS A 91 14.39 -1.84 -2.09
C HIS A 91 14.32 -0.58 -1.23
N VAL A 92 15.24 0.37 -1.42
CA VAL A 92 15.20 1.65 -0.71
C VAL A 92 13.92 2.44 -1.04
N PHE A 93 13.53 2.52 -2.32
CA PHE A 93 12.30 3.20 -2.70
C PHE A 93 11.03 2.49 -2.20
N MET A 94 11.01 1.16 -2.25
CA MET A 94 9.91 0.35 -1.69
C MET A 94 9.76 0.59 -0.19
N TYR A 95 10.87 0.55 0.55
CA TYR A 95 10.87 0.84 1.99
C TYR A 95 10.37 2.26 2.30
N CYS A 96 10.83 3.27 1.54
CA CYS A 96 10.34 4.64 1.67
C CYS A 96 8.83 4.73 1.41
N LEU A 97 8.31 4.02 0.39
CA LEU A 97 6.88 3.99 0.10
C LEU A 97 6.09 3.39 1.26
N LEU A 98 6.51 2.24 1.79
CA LEU A 98 5.85 1.59 2.94
C LEU A 98 5.87 2.47 4.20
N LEU A 99 6.96 3.21 4.44
CA LEU A 99 7.04 4.18 5.53
C LEU A 99 6.03 5.33 5.35
N ILE A 100 5.94 5.88 4.14
CA ILE A 100 4.96 6.95 3.83
C ILE A 100 3.53 6.43 4.03
N GLU A 101 3.22 5.21 3.58
CA GLU A 101 1.92 4.57 3.80
C GLU A 101 1.60 4.41 5.30
N MET A 102 2.57 3.98 6.11
CA MET A 102 2.40 3.90 7.56
C MET A 102 2.13 5.27 8.19
N LEU A 103 2.88 6.31 7.79
CA LEU A 103 2.67 7.67 8.29
C LEU A 103 1.28 8.21 7.91
N VAL A 104 0.86 8.04 6.67
CA VAL A 104 -0.48 8.45 6.21
C VAL A 104 -1.57 7.68 6.96
N SER A 105 -1.37 6.38 7.19
CA SER A 105 -2.28 5.55 8.00
C SER A 105 -2.43 6.09 9.43
N MET A 106 -1.31 6.40 10.09
CA MET A 106 -1.31 6.96 11.45
C MET A 106 -2.04 8.31 11.49
N LEU A 107 -1.77 9.20 10.54
CA LEU A 107 -2.40 10.53 10.48
C LEU A 107 -3.90 10.44 10.20
N THR A 108 -4.32 9.56 9.30
CA THR A 108 -5.75 9.39 8.94
C THR A 108 -6.55 8.62 9.99
N SER A 109 -5.90 7.86 10.86
CA SER A 109 -6.58 7.07 11.90
C SER A 109 -7.28 7.94 12.96
N ASN A 110 -6.79 9.16 13.21
CA ASN A 110 -7.26 10.05 14.28
C ASN A 110 -8.38 10.98 13.83
N VAL A 111 -9.59 10.42 13.70
CA VAL A 111 -10.81 11.16 13.35
C VAL A 111 -11.08 12.35 14.29
N SER A 112 -10.75 12.21 15.58
CA SER A 112 -11.01 13.27 16.56
C SER A 112 -10.17 14.54 16.31
N SER A 113 -8.90 14.38 15.93
CA SER A 113 -8.02 15.50 15.60
C SER A 113 -8.48 16.21 14.33
N PHE A 114 -8.99 15.45 13.36
CA PHE A 114 -9.58 16.03 12.15
C PHE A 114 -10.83 16.86 12.46
N VAL A 115 -11.76 16.34 13.26
CA VAL A 115 -12.97 17.09 13.66
C VAL A 115 -12.59 18.36 14.42
N ALA A 116 -11.58 18.31 15.30
CA ALA A 116 -11.10 19.50 16.00
C ALA A 116 -10.44 20.54 15.06
N ALA A 117 -9.72 20.09 14.03
CA ALA A 117 -9.18 20.98 13.00
C ALA A 117 -10.30 21.61 12.15
N ALA A 118 -11.29 20.81 11.76
CA ALA A 118 -12.47 21.28 11.03
C ALA A 118 -13.29 22.29 11.85
N ASP A 119 -13.37 22.15 13.17
CA ASP A 119 -14.04 23.13 14.04
C ASP A 119 -13.34 24.49 14.02
N LYS A 120 -12.01 24.48 14.15
CA LYS A 120 -11.19 25.70 14.09
C LYS A 120 -11.27 26.38 12.73
N GLU A 121 -11.32 25.59 11.66
CA GLU A 121 -11.46 26.14 10.31
C GLU A 121 -12.85 26.71 10.10
N TRP A 122 -13.89 25.98 10.52
CA TRP A 122 -15.27 26.45 10.50
C TRP A 122 -15.44 27.78 11.25
N GLU A 123 -14.81 27.93 12.41
CA GLU A 123 -14.83 29.18 13.20
C GLU A 123 -14.22 30.36 12.44
N LYS A 124 -13.24 30.13 11.57
CA LYS A 124 -12.60 31.19 10.76
C LYS A 124 -13.30 31.46 9.43
N SER A 125 -13.98 30.46 8.87
CA SER A 125 -14.64 30.58 7.58
C SER A 125 -15.74 31.63 7.59
N GLU A 126 -15.94 32.28 6.44
CA GLU A 126 -17.01 33.27 6.28
C GLU A 126 -18.40 32.59 6.29
N PRO A 127 -19.47 33.31 6.67
CA PRO A 127 -20.83 32.76 6.64
C PRO A 127 -21.24 32.21 5.26
N SER A 128 -20.79 32.85 4.17
CA SER A 128 -21.01 32.39 2.78
C SER A 128 -20.40 31.02 2.52
N GLU A 129 -19.17 30.78 3.00
CA GLU A 129 -18.48 29.50 2.87
C GLU A 129 -19.13 28.42 3.73
N ARG A 130 -19.43 28.74 4.99
CA ARG A 130 -20.17 27.84 5.90
C ARG A 130 -21.51 27.41 5.31
N PHE A 131 -22.22 28.32 4.65
CA PHE A 131 -23.48 28.01 3.96
C PHE A 131 -23.27 27.01 2.82
N ARG A 132 -22.27 27.24 1.97
CA ARG A 132 -21.94 26.34 0.86
C ARG A 132 -21.55 24.95 1.37
N ILE A 133 -20.71 24.87 2.40
CA ILE A 133 -20.31 23.60 3.00
C ILE A 133 -21.52 22.89 3.63
N GLY A 134 -22.39 23.63 4.33
CA GLY A 134 -23.62 23.08 4.90
C GLY A 134 -24.56 22.50 3.83
N LEU A 135 -24.64 23.16 2.67
CA LEU A 135 -25.41 22.68 1.51
C LEU A 135 -24.79 21.39 0.95
N ASP A 136 -23.48 21.38 0.69
CA ASP A 136 -22.74 20.25 0.12
C ASP A 136 -22.81 19.01 1.02
N LEU A 137 -22.70 19.20 2.34
CA LEU A 137 -22.75 18.13 3.33
C LEU A 137 -24.18 17.83 3.84
N SER A 138 -25.19 18.57 3.38
CA SER A 138 -26.58 18.45 3.84
C SER A 138 -26.69 18.51 5.38
N CYS A 139 -25.99 19.47 5.99
CA CYS A 139 -25.89 19.64 7.44
C CYS A 139 -26.05 21.13 7.82
N CYS A 140 -26.26 21.41 9.11
CA CYS A 140 -26.42 22.80 9.55
C CYS A 140 -25.86 23.01 10.95
N GLY A 141 -25.06 24.08 11.09
CA GLY A 141 -24.24 24.36 12.27
C GLY A 141 -23.18 23.30 12.56
N PHE A 142 -22.14 23.64 13.30
CA PHE A 142 -20.99 22.73 13.46
C PHE A 142 -21.25 21.65 14.51
N TRP A 143 -21.39 22.02 15.79
CA TRP A 143 -21.69 21.07 16.87
C TRP A 143 -23.18 20.74 17.00
N ASN A 144 -24.05 21.71 16.69
CA ASN A 144 -25.51 21.59 16.68
C ASN A 144 -26.11 22.58 15.67
N SER A 145 -27.43 22.52 15.45
CA SER A 145 -28.13 23.38 14.46
C SER A 145 -28.15 24.87 14.80
N THR A 146 -27.77 25.27 16.00
CA THR A 146 -27.71 26.69 16.41
C THR A 146 -26.28 27.23 16.48
N ASP A 147 -25.28 26.36 16.36
CA ASP A 147 -23.87 26.70 16.55
C ASP A 147 -23.24 27.24 15.27
N ARG A 148 -22.87 28.54 15.29
CA ARG A 148 -22.20 29.26 14.19
C ARG A 148 -22.83 28.97 12.83
N ASN A 149 -24.15 28.88 12.78
CA ASN A 149 -24.88 28.58 11.56
C ASN A 149 -24.78 29.76 10.58
N ALA A 150 -24.69 29.45 9.29
CA ALA A 150 -24.66 30.47 8.26
C ALA A 150 -26.06 31.05 7.98
N THR A 151 -27.09 30.22 8.15
CA THR A 151 -28.50 30.54 7.92
C THR A 151 -29.37 29.82 8.96
N VAL A 152 -30.65 30.18 9.02
CA VAL A 152 -31.62 29.50 9.89
C VAL A 152 -31.77 28.05 9.44
N CYS A 153 -31.35 27.12 10.30
CA CYS A 153 -31.42 25.69 10.03
C CYS A 153 -32.87 25.18 10.06
N GLN A 154 -33.22 24.28 9.13
CA GLN A 154 -34.49 23.56 9.19
C GLN A 154 -34.51 22.60 10.39
N THR A 155 -35.69 22.37 10.96
CA THR A 155 -35.87 21.43 12.08
C THR A 155 -35.54 20.01 11.65
N GLY A 156 -34.67 19.33 12.41
CA GLY A 156 -34.28 17.94 12.15
C GLY A 156 -33.01 17.75 11.31
N VAL A 157 -32.35 18.84 10.89
CA VAL A 157 -31.06 18.75 10.19
C VAL A 157 -29.94 18.37 11.16
N LYS A 158 -29.04 17.48 10.72
CA LYS A 158 -27.90 17.01 11.51
C LYS A 158 -26.81 18.08 11.60
N ALA A 159 -26.08 18.06 12.73
CA ALA A 159 -24.87 18.86 12.89
C ALA A 159 -23.78 18.44 11.90
N CYS A 160 -23.03 19.39 11.35
CA CYS A 160 -21.96 19.12 10.38
C CYS A 160 -20.84 18.25 10.97
N SER A 161 -20.51 18.42 12.26
CA SER A 161 -19.54 17.56 12.95
C SER A 161 -19.90 16.07 12.91
N ALA A 162 -21.19 15.73 13.05
CA ALA A 162 -21.65 14.34 12.99
C ALA A 162 -21.55 13.74 11.58
N VAL A 163 -21.88 14.54 10.56
CA VAL A 163 -21.76 14.14 9.15
C VAL A 163 -20.28 13.96 8.78
N ILE A 164 -19.43 14.94 9.09
CA ILE A 164 -17.98 14.88 8.88
C ILE A 164 -17.39 13.66 9.58
N ARG A 165 -17.74 13.41 10.84
CA ARG A 165 -17.26 12.23 11.59
C ARG A 165 -17.65 10.91 10.92
N THR A 166 -18.86 10.84 10.37
CA THR A 166 -19.34 9.64 9.64
C THR A 166 -18.53 9.44 8.36
N ILE A 167 -18.36 10.50 7.56
CA ILE A 167 -17.56 10.46 6.33
C ILE A 167 -16.12 10.05 6.63
N MET A 168 -15.48 10.68 7.62
CA MET A 168 -14.11 10.39 8.01
C MET A 168 -13.94 8.97 8.58
N THR A 169 -14.93 8.45 9.31
CA THR A 169 -14.89 7.07 9.80
C THR A 169 -14.99 6.07 8.65
N ASN A 170 -15.87 6.32 7.67
CA ASN A 170 -15.99 5.48 6.48
C ASN A 170 -14.71 5.53 5.64
N LEU A 171 -14.18 6.74 5.39
CA LEU A 171 -12.90 6.92 4.69
C LEU A 171 -11.77 6.19 5.40
N ARG A 172 -11.65 6.34 6.73
CA ARG A 172 -10.63 5.64 7.52
C ARG A 172 -10.75 4.12 7.37
N ASN A 173 -11.95 3.56 7.50
CA ASN A 173 -12.14 2.12 7.43
C ASN A 173 -11.79 1.57 6.04
N THR A 174 -12.26 2.24 4.98
CA THR A 174 -11.94 1.87 3.59
C THR A 174 -10.44 2.02 3.29
N ALA A 175 -9.84 3.14 3.70
CA ALA A 175 -8.40 3.38 3.53
C ALA A 175 -7.56 2.36 4.30
N SER A 176 -7.96 1.98 5.52
CA SER A 176 -7.23 0.98 6.32
C SER A 176 -7.19 -0.39 5.63
N VAL A 177 -8.32 -0.82 5.05
CA VAL A 177 -8.37 -2.08 4.28
C VAL A 177 -7.52 -1.99 3.02
N ALA A 178 -7.62 -0.89 2.27
CA ALA A 178 -6.83 -0.68 1.06
C ALA A 178 -5.32 -0.66 1.36
N LEU A 179 -4.90 0.08 2.40
CA LEU A 179 -3.50 0.18 2.82
C LEU A 179 -2.96 -1.17 3.30
N PHE A 180 -3.76 -1.98 4.00
CA PHE A 180 -3.35 -3.32 4.39
C PHE A 180 -3.08 -4.21 3.17
N VAL A 181 -3.96 -4.15 2.16
CA VAL A 181 -3.78 -4.89 0.91
C VAL A 181 -2.52 -4.39 0.18
N CYS A 182 -2.36 -3.07 0.01
CA CYS A 182 -1.17 -2.47 -0.59
C CYS A 182 0.13 -2.87 0.13
N PHE A 183 0.12 -2.88 1.47
CA PHE A 183 1.26 -3.29 2.28
C PHE A 183 1.65 -4.76 2.04
N VAL A 184 0.67 -5.67 2.05
CA VAL A 184 0.91 -7.11 1.82
C VAL A 184 1.47 -7.35 0.42
N PHE A 185 0.88 -6.74 -0.61
CA PHE A 185 1.38 -6.87 -1.99
C PHE A 185 2.74 -6.20 -2.17
N GLY A 186 2.95 -5.02 -1.59
CA GLY A 186 4.24 -4.32 -1.62
C GLY A 186 5.36 -5.16 -0.99
N MET A 187 5.12 -5.73 0.20
CA MET A 187 6.05 -6.66 0.84
C MET A 187 6.31 -7.91 -0.01
N PHE A 188 5.27 -8.48 -0.62
CA PHE A 188 5.43 -9.64 -1.49
C PHE A 188 6.33 -9.33 -2.70
N ILE A 189 6.12 -8.19 -3.37
CA ILE A 189 6.96 -7.75 -4.48
C ILE A 189 8.40 -7.47 -4.01
N ASP A 190 8.56 -6.86 -2.84
CA ASP A 190 9.88 -6.57 -2.26
C ASP A 190 10.67 -7.85 -1.96
N PHE A 191 10.02 -8.86 -1.35
CA PHE A 191 10.63 -10.16 -1.12
C PHE A 191 10.93 -10.92 -2.41
N ALA A 192 10.04 -10.87 -3.40
CA ALA A 192 10.30 -11.44 -4.72
C ALA A 192 11.53 -10.79 -5.38
N GLY A 193 11.66 -9.46 -5.25
CA GLY A 193 12.83 -8.72 -5.70
C GLY A 193 14.11 -9.14 -4.97
N CYS A 194 14.05 -9.30 -3.65
CA CYS A 194 15.18 -9.81 -2.86
C CYS A 194 15.60 -11.21 -3.33
N GLY A 195 14.63 -12.10 -3.58
CA GLY A 195 14.89 -13.45 -4.08
C GLY A 195 15.63 -13.44 -5.42
N ILE A 196 15.21 -12.57 -6.35
CA ILE A 196 15.89 -12.38 -7.64
C ILE A 196 17.29 -11.78 -7.44
N CYS A 197 17.45 -10.83 -6.52
CA CYS A 197 18.71 -10.13 -6.26
C CYS A 197 19.78 -11.00 -5.60
N PHE A 198 19.43 -11.81 -4.60
CA PHE A 198 20.40 -12.63 -3.86
C PHE A 198 20.81 -13.90 -4.60
N HIS A 199 19.95 -14.38 -5.49
CA HIS A 199 20.19 -15.59 -6.25
C HIS A 199 20.06 -15.33 -7.77
N PRO A 200 20.91 -14.44 -8.35
CA PRO A 200 20.86 -14.15 -9.78
C PRO A 200 21.08 -15.40 -10.65
N ASP A 201 21.76 -16.41 -10.10
CA ASP A 201 22.12 -17.68 -10.73
C ASP A 201 21.50 -18.91 -10.03
N THR A 202 20.45 -18.72 -9.20
CA THR A 202 19.71 -19.72 -8.39
C THR A 202 20.27 -21.15 -8.28
N ILE A 203 20.63 -21.52 -7.04
CA ILE A 203 20.48 -22.89 -6.53
C ILE A 203 19.02 -23.26 -6.78
N THR A 204 18.76 -24.14 -7.73
CA THR A 204 17.38 -24.58 -8.00
C THR A 204 16.81 -25.36 -6.82
N PHE A 205 15.48 -25.43 -6.70
CA PHE A 205 14.85 -26.44 -5.84
C PHE A 205 15.38 -27.84 -6.14
N ALA A 206 15.73 -28.12 -7.40
CA ALA A 206 16.35 -29.37 -7.80
C ALA A 206 17.78 -29.53 -7.24
N GLU A 207 18.62 -28.49 -7.25
CA GLU A 207 19.93 -28.54 -6.60
C GLU A 207 19.82 -28.62 -5.08
N HIS A 208 18.85 -27.94 -4.46
CA HIS A 208 18.62 -28.04 -3.03
C HIS A 208 18.10 -29.42 -2.63
N GLU A 209 17.16 -30.00 -3.40
CA GLU A 209 16.74 -31.39 -3.25
C GLU A 209 17.88 -32.37 -3.50
N GLN A 210 18.78 -32.09 -4.44
CA GLN A 210 19.92 -32.94 -4.75
C GLN A 210 21.00 -32.86 -3.66
N GLU A 211 21.23 -31.68 -3.09
CA GLU A 211 22.14 -31.44 -1.98
C GLU A 211 21.60 -32.09 -0.69
N GLU A 212 20.30 -31.95 -0.40
CA GLU A 212 19.63 -32.70 0.68
C GLU A 212 19.69 -34.21 0.45
N ALA A 213 19.43 -34.67 -0.78
CA ALA A 213 19.53 -36.09 -1.13
C ALA A 213 20.95 -36.65 -1.04
N LEU A 214 21.99 -35.82 -1.19
CA LEU A 214 23.38 -36.20 -0.98
C LEU A 214 23.79 -36.16 0.50
N LEU A 215 23.24 -35.24 1.28
CA LEU A 215 23.52 -35.09 2.72
C LEU A 215 22.89 -36.21 3.56
N VAL A 216 21.67 -36.64 3.25
CA VAL A 216 20.96 -37.71 3.98
C VAL A 216 21.76 -39.03 4.07
N PRO A 217 22.27 -39.62 2.97
CA PRO A 217 23.05 -40.85 3.04
C PRO A 217 24.40 -40.66 3.73
N ALA A 218 25.03 -39.48 3.63
CA ALA A 218 26.28 -39.18 4.33
C ALA A 218 26.10 -39.15 5.86
N ILE A 219 24.98 -38.57 6.33
CA ILE A 219 24.62 -38.55 7.76
C ILE A 219 24.29 -39.97 8.24
N VAL A 220 23.54 -40.76 7.46
CA VAL A 220 23.21 -42.15 7.80
C VAL A 220 24.45 -43.04 7.85
N ALA A 221 25.39 -42.88 6.91
CA ALA A 221 26.66 -43.59 6.92
C ALA A 221 27.46 -43.29 8.20
N ASN A 222 27.60 -42.02 8.57
CA ASN A 222 28.31 -41.62 9.79
C ASN A 222 27.62 -42.13 11.08
N ALA A 223 26.29 -42.16 11.13
CA ALA A 223 25.55 -42.70 12.27
C ALA A 223 25.74 -44.23 12.42
N SER A 224 25.89 -44.96 11.31
CA SER A 224 26.13 -46.41 11.33
C SER A 224 27.55 -46.76 11.81
N THR A 225 28.54 -45.94 11.47
CA THR A 225 29.92 -46.10 11.96
C THR A 225 30.00 -45.93 13.48
N TYR A 226 29.24 -44.99 14.03
CA TYR A 226 29.20 -44.74 15.49
C TYR A 226 28.56 -45.90 16.28
N LYS A 227 27.62 -46.65 15.69
CA LYS A 227 26.99 -47.81 16.34
C LYS A 227 27.90 -49.04 16.44
N ASN A 228 28.94 -49.14 15.62
CA ASN A 228 29.87 -50.27 15.64
C ASN A 228 31.09 -50.03 16.56
N LEU A 229 31.20 -48.85 17.16
CA LEU A 229 32.29 -48.47 18.05
C LEU A 229 31.94 -48.58 19.55
N ASN A 230 30.68 -48.94 19.87
CA ASN A 230 30.18 -49.21 21.22
C ASN A 230 29.64 -50.63 21.30
#